data_AF-A0A4Y7RK90-F1
#
_entry.id   AF-A0A4Y7RK90-F1
#
_cell.length_a   1.000
_cell.length_b   1.000
_cell.length_c   1.000
_cell.angle_alpha   90.00
_cell.angle_beta   90.00
_cell.angle_gamma   90.00
#
_symmetry.space_group_name_H-M   'P 1'
#
loop_
_entity.id
_entity.type
_entity.pdbx_description
1 polymer ?
#
loop_
_entity_poly.entity_id
_entity_poly.type
_entity_poly.pdbx_seq_one_letter_code
_entity_poly.pdbx_strand_id
1 'polypeptide(L)'
;IVSTIALAYEPLSIAQIAELLEIKTFNVTNVLVNLHAIMQVPGDDRSPVSLWHTSLRDFLTSEMRAGPLFASPAHHKSMAAVAARI
;
A
#
# COMPACT_ATOMS: atom_id res chain seq x y z
N ILE A 1 -4.93 -2.70 1.51
CA ILE A 1 -4.42 -1.92 0.34
C ILE A 1 -3.68 -0.68 0.80
N VAL A 2 -4.36 0.41 1.22
CA VAL A 2 -3.67 1.66 1.59
C VAL A 2 -2.71 1.48 2.78
N SER A 3 -3.14 0.79 3.84
CA SER A 3 -2.26 0.44 4.96
C SER A 3 -1.06 -0.41 4.54
N THR A 4 -1.26 -1.33 3.59
CA THR A 4 -0.19 -2.16 3.01
C THR A 4 0.85 -1.29 2.29
N ILE A 5 0.41 -0.28 1.55
CA ILE A 5 1.32 0.66 0.87
C ILE A 5 2.06 1.53 1.90
N ALA A 6 1.36 2.00 2.93
CA ALA A 6 1.94 2.83 3.99
C ALA A 6 2.98 2.09 4.85
N LEU A 7 2.80 0.78 5.04
CA LEU A 7 3.70 -0.08 5.81
C LEU A 7 4.83 -0.70 4.98
N ALA A 8 4.76 -0.62 3.65
CA ALA A 8 5.77 -1.24 2.79
C ALA A 8 7.09 -0.48 2.89
N TYR A 9 8.18 -1.22 3.09
CA TYR A 9 9.52 -0.64 3.16
C TYR A 9 9.93 -0.02 1.81
N GLU A 10 9.70 -0.76 0.72
CA GLU A 10 9.85 -0.27 -0.66
C GLU A 10 8.49 -0.11 -1.35
N PRO A 11 8.36 0.77 -2.36
CA PRO A 11 7.17 0.85 -3.21
C PRO A 11 6.81 -0.50 -3.83
N LEU A 12 5.53 -0.87 -3.75
CA LEU A 12 5.02 -2.14 -4.27
C LEU A 12 4.21 -1.91 -5.55
N SER A 13 4.26 -2.88 -6.47
CA SER A 13 3.37 -2.91 -7.62
C SER A 13 1.95 -3.37 -7.27
N ILE A 14 1.00 -3.13 -8.16
CA ILE A 14 -0.39 -3.60 -8.01
C ILE A 14 -0.41 -5.14 -7.88
N ALA A 15 0.40 -5.84 -8.66
CA ALA A 15 0.54 -7.30 -8.58
C ALA A 15 1.07 -7.77 -7.21
N GLN A 16 2.10 -7.12 -6.67
CA GLN A 16 2.65 -7.47 -5.35
C GLN A 16 1.65 -7.20 -4.22
N ILE A 17 0.92 -6.08 -4.30
CA ILE A 17 -0.15 -5.76 -3.32
C ILE A 17 -1.26 -6.79 -3.39
N ALA A 18 -1.66 -7.21 -4.60
CA ALA A 18 -2.69 -8.22 -4.81
C ALA A 18 -2.26 -9.58 -4.25
N GLU A 19 -1.01 -9.99 -4.50
CA GLU A 19 -0.42 -11.22 -3.95
C GLU A 19 -0.39 -11.19 -2.42
N LEU A 20 0.11 -10.10 -1.81
CA LEU A 20 0.22 -9.96 -0.35
C LEU A 20 -1.12 -10.00 0.39
N LEU A 21 -2.18 -9.55 -0.27
CA LEU A 21 -3.52 -9.44 0.29
C LEU A 21 -4.44 -10.58 -0.17
N GLU A 22 -3.94 -11.50 -1.00
CA GLU A 22 -4.70 -12.61 -1.57
C GLU A 22 -6.01 -12.15 -2.26
N ILE A 23 -5.93 -11.04 -3.01
CA ILE A 23 -7.05 -10.46 -3.77
C ILE A 23 -6.69 -10.31 -5.25
N LYS A 24 -7.70 -10.04 -6.09
CA LYS A 24 -7.49 -9.78 -7.52
C LYS A 24 -6.86 -8.39 -7.75
N THR A 25 -5.98 -8.26 -8.75
CA THR A 25 -5.36 -6.97 -9.15
C THR A 25 -6.41 -5.91 -9.50
N PHE A 26 -7.53 -6.31 -10.09
CA PHE A 26 -8.69 -5.46 -10.33
C PHE A 26 -9.23 -4.79 -9.04
N ASN A 27 -9.29 -5.51 -7.91
CA ASN A 27 -9.75 -4.94 -6.65
C ASN A 27 -8.78 -3.88 -6.13
N VAL A 28 -7.47 -4.11 -6.30
CA VAL A 28 -6.43 -3.13 -5.95
C VAL A 28 -6.56 -1.90 -6.82
N THR A 29 -6.64 -2.08 -8.14
CA THR A 29 -6.74 -1.00 -9.13
C THR A 29 -7.95 -0.11 -8.85
N ASN A 30 -9.13 -0.68 -8.58
CA ASN A 30 -10.33 0.09 -8.26
C ASN A 30 -10.15 1.00 -7.04
N VAL A 31 -9.43 0.55 -6.00
CA VAL A 31 -9.16 1.39 -4.83
C VAL A 31 -8.17 2.48 -5.18
N LEU A 32 -7.07 2.15 -5.87
CA LEU A 32 -6.04 3.11 -6.22
C LEU A 32 -6.54 4.18 -7.20
N VAL A 33 -7.47 3.82 -8.08
CA VAL A 33 -8.13 4.76 -8.98
C VAL A 33 -8.95 5.81 -8.23
N ASN A 34 -9.45 5.51 -7.04
CA ASN A 34 -10.12 6.54 -6.25
C ASN A 34 -9.14 7.46 -5.50
N LEU A 35 -7.83 7.18 -5.57
CA LEU A 35 -6.78 7.83 -4.78
C LEU A 35 -5.70 8.51 -5.64
N HIS A 36 -5.87 8.61 -6.96
CA HIS A 36 -4.85 9.21 -7.85
C HIS A 36 -4.42 10.64 -7.46
N ALA A 37 -5.29 11.39 -6.77
CA ALA A 37 -5.00 12.74 -6.33
C ALA A 37 -3.88 12.82 -5.26
N ILE A 38 -3.58 11.71 -4.58
CA ILE A 38 -2.62 11.64 -3.47
C ILE A 38 -1.52 10.58 -3.69
N MET A 39 -1.61 9.79 -4.76
CA MET A 39 -0.64 8.74 -5.10
C MET A 39 -0.54 8.51 -6.61
N GLN A 40 0.66 8.13 -7.06
CA GLN A 40 0.95 7.83 -8.45
C GLN A 40 0.57 6.38 -8.69
N VAL A 41 -0.43 6.18 -9.53
CA VAL A 41 -0.89 4.87 -9.96
C VAL A 41 -0.33 4.63 -11.37
N PRO A 42 0.49 3.60 -11.59
CA PRO A 42 1.02 3.27 -12.91
C PRO A 42 -0.10 2.79 -13.85
N GLY A 43 0.15 2.85 -15.15
CA GLY A 43 -0.75 2.33 -16.18
C GLY A 43 -0.68 0.81 -16.38
N ASP A 44 0.18 0.12 -15.60
CA ASP A 44 0.40 -1.32 -15.67
C ASP A 44 0.48 -1.93 -14.25
N ASP A 45 0.33 -3.26 -14.15
CA ASP A 45 0.24 -3.95 -12.86
C ASP A 45 1.59 -4.24 -12.19
N ARG A 46 2.71 -4.02 -12.89
CA ARG A 46 4.06 -4.46 -12.48
C ARG A 46 4.94 -3.32 -12.00
N SER A 47 4.69 -2.11 -12.48
CA SER A 47 5.35 -0.90 -12.02
C SER A 47 4.93 -0.56 -10.58
N PRO A 48 5.83 0.02 -9.76
CA PRO A 48 5.49 0.37 -8.38
C PRO A 48 4.48 1.51 -8.27
N VAL A 49 3.65 1.45 -7.23
CA VAL A 49 2.77 2.52 -6.81
C VAL A 49 3.53 3.43 -5.84
N SER A 50 3.54 4.73 -6.09
CA SER A 50 4.31 5.70 -5.30
C SER A 50 3.40 6.71 -4.61
N LEU A 51 3.66 7.02 -3.34
CA LEU A 51 2.97 8.11 -2.65
C LEU A 51 3.54 9.45 -3.11
N TRP A 52 2.68 10.44 -3.38
CA TRP A 52 3.15 11.79 -3.77
C TRP A 52 3.72 12.54 -2.57
N HIS A 53 3.24 12.21 -1.37
CA HIS A 53 3.60 12.90 -0.15
C HIS A 53 3.98 11.90 0.95
N THR A 54 5.16 12.07 1.52
CA THR A 54 5.59 11.32 2.72
C THR A 54 4.67 11.58 3.91
N SER A 55 4.06 12.76 3.99
CA SER A 55 3.11 13.14 5.04
C SER A 55 1.88 12.23 5.15
N LEU A 56 1.45 11.61 4.04
CA LEU A 56 0.37 10.63 4.05
C LEU A 56 0.80 9.32 4.72
N ARG A 57 2.02 8.86 4.42
CA ARG A 57 2.62 7.71 5.10
C ARG A 57 2.74 8.00 6.60
N ASP A 58 3.30 9.16 6.96
CA ASP A 58 3.49 9.57 8.36
C ASP A 58 2.17 9.74 9.13
N PHE A 59 1.09 10.10 8.42
CA PHE A 59 -0.24 10.13 8.99
C PHE A 59 -0.73 8.72 9.30
N LEU A 60 -0.73 7.83 8.30
CA LEU A 60 -1.26 6.48 8.42
C LEU A 60 -0.48 5.60 9.40
N THR A 61 0.82 5.87 9.61
CA THR A 61 1.68 5.14 10.55
C THR A 61 1.70 5.75 11.96
N SER A 62 0.94 6.81 12.22
CA SER A 62 0.80 7.40 13.55
C SER A 62 -0.58 7.10 14.13
N GLU A 63 -0.64 6.24 15.15
CA GLU A 63 -1.90 5.86 15.81
C GLU A 63 -2.66 7.08 16.34
N MET A 64 -1.94 8.01 16.98
CA MET A 64 -2.49 9.26 17.50
C MET A 64 -3.12 10.13 16.42
N ARG A 65 -2.56 10.14 15.20
CA ARG A 65 -3.04 11.01 14.11
C ARG A 65 -4.13 10.35 13.27
N ALA A 66 -3.97 9.07 12.93
CA ALA A 66 -4.86 8.36 12.03
C ALA A 66 -6.09 7.77 12.71
N GLY A 67 -6.04 7.51 14.03
CA GLY A 67 -7.15 6.92 14.78
C GLY A 67 -7.67 5.65 14.08
N PRO A 68 -8.95 5.60 13.64
CA PRO A 68 -9.50 4.45 12.94
C PRO A 68 -8.77 4.06 11.64
N LEU A 69 -8.04 4.98 11.02
CA LEU A 69 -7.28 4.76 9.80
C LEU A 69 -5.85 4.27 10.06
N PHE A 70 -5.48 4.08 11.33
CA PHE A 70 -4.13 3.67 11.69
C PHE A 70 -3.75 2.34 11.04
N ALA A 71 -2.69 2.37 10.26
CA ALA A 71 -2.11 1.20 9.63
C ALA A 71 -1.29 0.41 10.66
N SER A 72 -1.97 -0.33 11.54
CA SER A 72 -1.29 -1.15 12.53
C SER A 72 -0.45 -2.26 11.85
N PRO A 73 0.85 -2.36 12.14
CA PRO A 73 1.71 -3.44 11.65
C PRO A 73 1.24 -4.84 12.10
N ALA A 74 0.57 -4.93 13.25
CA ALA A 74 0.11 -6.20 13.82
C ALA A 74 -0.92 -6.93 12.93
N HIS A 75 -1.67 -6.17 12.12
CA HIS A 75 -2.66 -6.72 11.20
C HIS A 75 -2.07 -7.15 9.84
N HIS A 76 -0.78 -6.88 9.60
CA HIS A 76 -0.12 -7.10 8.31
C HIS A 76 1.03 -8.11 8.43
N LYS A 77 0.74 -9.30 8.98
CA LYS A 77 1.71 -10.38 9.21
C LYS A 77 2.45 -10.84 7.93
N SER A 78 1.86 -10.65 6.75
CA SER A 78 2.43 -11.11 5.46
C SER A 78 3.53 -10.19 4.90
N MET A 79 3.75 -8.99 5.46
CA MET A 79 4.66 -8.02 4.85
C MET A 79 6.16 -8.37 4.98
N ALA A 80 6.52 -9.27 5.89
CA ALA A 80 7.88 -9.80 5.98
C ALA A 80 8.25 -10.73 4.80
N ALA A 81 7.26 -11.31 4.10
CA ALA A 81 7.49 -12.34 3.09
C ALA A 81 7.97 -11.79 1.73
N VAL A 82 7.68 -10.52 1.41
CA VAL A 82 8.05 -9.92 0.12
C VAL A 82 9.49 -9.39 0.10
N ALA A 83 10.03 -8.94 1.24
CA ALA A 83 11.44 -8.56 1.34
C ALA A 83 12.40 -9.74 1.13
N ALA A 84 11.95 -10.98 1.33
CA ALA A 84 12.77 -12.20 1.22
C ALA A 84 12.74 -12.85 -0.18
N ARG A 85 12.06 -12.25 -1.17
CA ARG A 85 11.88 -12.83 -2.53
C ARG A 85 12.47 -11.95 -3.65
N ILE A 86 13.33 -11.00 -3.30
CA ILE A 86 14.08 -10.15 -4.24
C ILE A 86 15.57 -10.47 -4.14
#